data_AF-A0A813KMA8-F1
#
_entry.id   AF-A0A813KMA8-F1
#
_cell.length_a   1.000
_cell.length_b   1.000
_cell.length_c   1.000
_cell.angle_alpha   90.00
_cell.angle_beta   90.00
_cell.angle_gamma   90.00
#
_symmetry.space_group_name_H-M   'P 1'
#
loop_
_entity.id
_entity.type
_entity.pdbx_description
1 polymer ?
#
loop_
_entity_poly.entity_id
_entity_poly.type
_entity_poly.pdbx_seq_one_letter_code
_entity_poly.pdbx_strand_id
1 'polypeptide(L)'
;MASLKRAVGAALALAYAAFWRWYGCGSSPISKEEILNTLTECGAEPVHEIAESFSRGTDSGESFLMMNLVKLRDEAYFEDASLKPSWVKTGFDADINYAITLMSVAVPFATHPIIVIYKVSTPLMMPEGNHSSVWTEWDYFALMRYRSRRDAVGIICAVE
;
A
#
# COMPACT_ATOMS: atom_id res chain seq x y z
N MET A 1 28.72 35.36 0.57
CA MET A 1 28.22 34.45 -0.50
C MET A 1 28.79 33.04 -0.45
N ALA A 2 30.11 32.82 -0.30
CA ALA A 2 30.68 31.46 -0.31
C ALA A 2 30.22 30.56 0.87
N SER A 3 30.09 31.11 2.09
CA SER A 3 29.60 30.38 3.27
C SER A 3 28.13 29.93 3.10
N LEU A 4 27.25 30.80 2.59
CA LEU A 4 25.85 30.46 2.31
C LEU A 4 25.72 29.33 1.28
N LYS A 5 26.50 29.39 0.18
CA LYS A 5 26.49 28.32 -0.85
C LYS A 5 26.92 26.97 -0.27
N ARG A 6 27.91 26.95 0.63
CA ARG A 6 28.36 25.73 1.32
C ARG A 6 27.29 25.20 2.28
N ALA A 7 26.64 26.07 3.04
CA ALA A 7 25.56 25.68 3.96
C ALA A 7 24.37 25.08 3.19
N VAL A 8 23.95 25.72 2.10
CA VAL A 8 22.88 25.20 1.23
C VAL A 8 23.29 23.86 0.61
N GLY A 9 24.51 23.74 0.10
CA GLY A 9 25.01 22.48 -0.46
C GLY A 9 25.03 21.34 0.56
N ALA A 10 25.48 21.61 1.79
CA ALA A 10 25.47 20.62 2.87
C ALA A 10 24.04 20.21 3.25
N ALA A 11 23.12 21.17 3.35
CA ALA A 11 21.71 20.88 3.64
C ALA A 11 21.07 20.00 2.56
N LEU A 12 21.32 20.28 1.28
CA LEU A 12 20.83 19.47 0.17
C LEU A 12 21.44 18.06 0.16
N ALA A 13 22.73 17.93 0.44
CA ALA A 13 23.39 16.63 0.53
C ALA A 13 22.83 15.78 1.67
N LEU A 14 22.58 16.39 2.84
CA LEU A 14 21.95 15.72 3.97
C LEU A 14 20.50 15.30 3.67
N ALA A 15 19.72 16.19 3.05
CA ALA A 15 18.35 15.89 2.64
C ALA A 15 18.31 14.73 1.63
N TYR A 16 19.23 14.72 0.65
CA TYR A 16 19.33 13.64 -0.31
C TYR A 16 19.78 12.33 0.33
N ALA A 17 20.76 12.35 1.24
CA ALA A 17 21.18 11.15 1.97
C ALA A 17 20.04 10.57 2.82
N ALA A 18 19.25 11.43 3.49
CA ALA A 18 18.06 11.03 4.22
C ALA A 18 17.00 10.42 3.30
N PHE A 19 16.71 11.07 2.17
CA PHE A 19 15.78 10.56 1.16
C PHE A 19 16.24 9.20 0.60
N TRP A 20 17.51 9.07 0.23
CA TRP A 20 18.06 7.83 -0.30
C TRP A 20 17.96 6.69 0.72
N ARG A 21 18.25 6.96 1.99
CA ARG A 21 18.15 5.97 3.08
C ARG A 21 16.70 5.54 3.33
N TRP A 22 15.75 6.47 3.22
CA TRP A 22 14.32 6.22 3.40
C TRP A 22 13.72 5.46 2.21
N TYR A 23 14.00 5.93 0.99
CA TYR A 23 13.36 5.46 -0.24
C TYR A 23 14.05 4.25 -0.88
N GLY A 24 15.38 4.24 -0.92
CA GLY A 24 16.18 3.32 -1.74
C GLY A 24 16.59 2.02 -1.05
N CYS A 25 16.64 1.98 0.28
CA CYS A 25 17.02 0.76 1.00
C CYS A 25 15.83 -0.19 1.13
N GLY A 26 15.86 -1.33 0.44
CA GLY A 26 15.00 -2.48 0.74
C GLY A 26 15.28 -3.07 2.12
N SER A 27 14.43 -4.00 2.55
CA SER A 27 14.68 -4.80 3.76
C SER A 27 15.33 -6.13 3.40
N SER A 28 15.58 -6.99 4.39
CA SER A 28 15.86 -8.40 4.12
C SER A 28 14.62 -9.09 3.53
N PRO A 29 14.80 -10.12 2.69
CA PRO A 29 13.73 -11.04 2.31
C PRO A 29 13.00 -11.60 3.53
N ILE A 30 11.72 -11.94 3.36
CA ILE A 30 10.90 -12.60 4.38
C ILE A 30 10.46 -13.99 3.90
N SER A 31 10.60 -15.00 4.76
CA SER A 31 10.15 -16.35 4.46
C SER A 31 8.64 -16.52 4.67
N LYS A 32 8.05 -17.53 4.02
CA LYS A 32 6.63 -17.89 4.22
C LYS A 32 6.27 -18.15 5.68
N GLU A 33 7.17 -18.82 6.41
CA GLU A 33 6.99 -19.12 7.83
C GLU A 33 6.98 -17.84 8.68
N GLU A 34 7.91 -16.91 8.42
CA GLU A 34 7.89 -15.60 9.08
C GLU A 34 6.62 -14.81 8.80
N ILE A 35 6.13 -14.82 7.55
CA ILE A 35 4.86 -14.16 7.19
C ILE A 35 3.70 -14.76 7.98
N LEU A 36 3.58 -16.10 7.99
CA LEU A 36 2.51 -16.80 8.71
C LEU A 36 2.53 -16.49 10.21
N ASN A 37 3.71 -16.57 10.83
CA ASN A 37 3.85 -16.29 12.26
C ASN A 37 3.47 -14.84 12.57
N THR A 38 3.98 -13.88 11.78
CA THR A 38 3.71 -12.45 11.99
C THR A 38 2.22 -12.12 11.86
N LEU A 39 1.56 -12.63 10.80
CA LEU A 39 0.13 -12.39 10.58
C LEU A 39 -0.74 -13.05 11.66
N THR A 40 -0.37 -14.25 12.11
CA THR A 40 -1.08 -14.95 13.18
C THR A 40 -0.96 -14.21 14.51
N GLU A 41 0.22 -13.69 14.84
CA GLU A 41 0.47 -12.94 16.07
C GLU A 41 -0.33 -11.63 16.15
N CYS A 42 -0.53 -10.96 15.01
CA CYS A 42 -1.29 -9.71 14.95
C CYS A 42 -2.78 -9.89 14.67
N GLY A 43 -3.26 -11.11 14.43
CA GLY A 43 -4.67 -11.41 14.21
C GLY A 43 -5.21 -10.95 12.84
N ALA A 44 -4.34 -10.74 11.85
CA ALA A 44 -4.73 -10.32 10.51
C ALA A 44 -5.45 -11.44 9.76
N GLU A 45 -6.56 -11.15 9.07
CA GLU A 45 -7.29 -12.13 8.26
C GLU A 45 -7.49 -11.64 6.81
N PRO A 46 -7.39 -12.52 5.79
CA PRO A 46 -7.12 -13.97 5.86
C PRO A 46 -5.63 -14.33 5.91
N VAL A 47 -5.15 -14.92 7.01
CA VAL A 47 -3.72 -15.24 7.24
C VAL A 47 -3.10 -16.03 6.07
N HIS A 48 -3.74 -17.14 5.68
CA HIS A 48 -3.15 -18.08 4.73
C HIS A 48 -3.11 -17.55 3.30
N GLU A 49 -4.11 -16.79 2.88
CA GLU A 49 -4.18 -16.22 1.53
C GLU A 49 -3.17 -15.10 1.37
N ILE A 50 -3.04 -14.24 2.38
CA ILE A 50 -2.00 -13.19 2.42
C ILE A 50 -0.62 -13.87 2.38
N ALA A 51 -0.37 -14.85 3.26
CA ALA A 51 0.91 -15.55 3.28
C ALA A 51 1.23 -16.25 1.97
N GLU A 52 0.26 -16.89 1.32
CA GLU A 52 0.46 -17.51 0.00
C GLU A 52 0.80 -16.45 -1.05
N SER A 53 0.02 -15.39 -1.15
CA SER A 53 0.20 -14.30 -2.12
C SER A 53 1.60 -13.68 -2.00
N PHE A 54 2.01 -13.33 -0.78
CA PHE A 54 3.32 -12.74 -0.50
C PHE A 54 4.49 -13.73 -0.62
N SER A 55 4.24 -15.03 -0.61
CA SER A 55 5.28 -16.05 -0.78
C SER A 55 5.49 -16.47 -2.24
N ARG A 56 4.71 -15.96 -3.19
CA ARG A 56 4.88 -16.29 -4.60
C ARG A 56 6.15 -15.67 -5.18
N GLY A 57 6.88 -16.47 -5.97
CA GLY A 57 8.16 -16.07 -6.57
C GLY A 57 9.29 -15.90 -5.55
N THR A 58 10.42 -15.36 -6.00
CA THR A 58 11.57 -15.07 -5.14
C THR A 58 11.42 -13.69 -4.51
N ASP A 59 11.57 -13.61 -3.19
CA ASP A 59 11.67 -12.34 -2.48
C ASP A 59 13.13 -11.87 -2.41
N SER A 60 13.45 -10.73 -3.03
CA SER A 60 14.77 -10.09 -2.93
C SER A 60 14.87 -9.11 -1.76
N GLY A 61 13.77 -8.85 -1.03
CA GLY A 61 13.70 -7.80 -0.02
C GLY A 61 13.62 -6.38 -0.61
N GLU A 62 13.59 -6.26 -1.93
CA GLU A 62 13.48 -5.00 -2.65
C GLU A 62 12.03 -4.54 -2.79
N SER A 63 11.86 -3.31 -3.29
CA SER A 63 10.55 -2.73 -3.50
C SER A 63 9.78 -3.44 -4.61
N PHE A 64 8.47 -3.53 -4.44
CA PHE A 64 7.57 -4.07 -5.44
C PHE A 64 6.35 -3.17 -5.59
N LEU A 65 5.60 -3.40 -6.68
CA LEU A 65 4.37 -2.70 -6.96
C LEU A 65 3.19 -3.63 -6.75
N MET A 66 2.15 -3.14 -6.09
CA MET A 66 0.87 -3.81 -5.93
C MET A 66 -0.21 -3.02 -6.65
N MET A 67 -0.91 -3.67 -7.57
CA MET A 67 -2.07 -3.09 -8.24
C MET A 67 -3.32 -3.50 -7.47
N ASN A 68 -4.00 -2.51 -6.90
CA ASN A 68 -5.26 -2.67 -6.21
C ASN A 68 -6.39 -2.33 -7.19
N LEU A 69 -7.32 -3.27 -7.35
CA LEU A 69 -8.58 -3.06 -8.06
C LEU A 69 -9.67 -2.92 -7.00
N VAL A 70 -10.29 -1.75 -6.90
CA VAL A 70 -11.17 -1.44 -5.77
C VAL A 70 -12.60 -1.27 -6.22
N LYS A 71 -13.48 -2.06 -5.60
CA LYS A 71 -14.94 -1.95 -5.71
C LYS A 71 -15.48 -1.45 -4.38
N LEU A 72 -16.14 -0.31 -4.41
CA LEU A 72 -16.72 0.34 -3.26
C LEU A 72 -18.18 -0.09 -3.11
N ARG A 73 -18.63 -0.16 -1.86
CA ARG A 73 -20.05 -0.21 -1.53
C ARG A 73 -20.65 1.18 -1.67
N ASP A 74 -21.95 1.26 -1.95
CA ASP A 74 -22.66 2.54 -1.91
C ASP A 74 -22.65 3.12 -0.49
N GLU A 75 -22.93 2.26 0.50
CA GLU A 75 -22.94 2.61 1.93
C GLU A 75 -21.78 1.96 2.69
N ALA A 76 -21.18 2.70 3.61
CA ALA A 76 -20.10 2.18 4.46
C ALA A 76 -20.61 1.15 5.47
N TYR A 77 -19.97 -0.03 5.49
CA TYR A 77 -20.24 -1.09 6.46
C TYR A 77 -19.09 -1.20 7.47
N PHE A 78 -19.45 -1.26 8.75
CA PHE A 78 -18.55 -1.55 9.87
C PHE A 78 -19.23 -2.63 10.70
N GLU A 79 -18.51 -3.70 11.02
CA GLU A 79 -19.04 -4.77 11.88
C GLU A 79 -19.34 -4.23 13.28
N ASP A 80 -18.40 -3.46 13.85
CA ASP A 80 -18.65 -2.64 15.03
C ASP A 80 -18.95 -1.20 14.63
N ALA A 81 -20.23 -0.82 14.76
CA ALA A 81 -20.70 0.53 14.45
C ALA A 81 -20.06 1.62 15.33
N SER A 82 -19.51 1.28 16.50
CA SER A 82 -18.82 2.23 17.38
C SER A 82 -17.49 2.72 16.78
N LEU A 83 -16.89 1.94 15.88
CA LEU A 83 -15.66 2.28 15.17
C LEU A 83 -15.88 3.22 13.98
N LYS A 84 -17.14 3.43 13.55
CA LYS A 84 -17.47 4.27 12.39
C LYS A 84 -17.30 5.75 12.75
N PRO A 85 -16.34 6.47 12.14
CA PRO A 85 -16.22 7.91 12.35
C PRO A 85 -17.48 8.66 11.89
N SER A 86 -17.84 9.73 12.59
CA SER A 86 -19.08 10.47 12.34
C SER A 86 -19.21 11.05 10.92
N TRP A 87 -18.09 11.31 10.25
CA TRP A 87 -18.02 11.83 8.89
C TRP A 87 -18.17 10.76 7.81
N VAL A 88 -17.99 9.47 8.14
CA VAL A 88 -18.05 8.37 7.17
C VAL A 88 -19.50 8.04 6.86
N LYS A 89 -19.94 8.23 5.60
CA LYS A 89 -21.32 7.93 5.15
C LYS A 89 -21.32 6.88 4.04
N THR A 90 -20.51 7.08 3.02
CA THR A 90 -20.43 6.25 1.80
C THR A 90 -19.26 5.27 1.87
N GLY A 91 -19.24 4.26 1.00
CA GLY A 91 -18.07 3.38 0.88
C GLY A 91 -16.79 4.14 0.49
N PHE A 92 -16.91 5.23 -0.26
CA PHE A 92 -15.78 6.11 -0.57
C PHE A 92 -15.24 6.83 0.67
N ASP A 93 -16.10 7.30 1.57
CA ASP A 93 -15.64 7.89 2.83
C ASP A 93 -14.91 6.87 3.70
N ALA A 94 -15.39 5.61 3.72
CA ALA A 94 -14.72 4.53 4.45
C ALA A 94 -13.34 4.21 3.86
N ASP A 95 -13.22 4.22 2.53
CA ASP A 95 -11.96 4.05 1.81
C ASP A 95 -10.96 5.20 2.10
N ILE A 96 -11.43 6.46 2.16
CA ILE A 96 -10.60 7.59 2.61
C ILE A 96 -10.13 7.37 4.05
N ASN A 97 -11.02 6.93 4.94
CA ASN A 97 -10.66 6.68 6.34
C ASN A 97 -9.58 5.60 6.44
N TYR A 98 -9.76 4.49 5.71
CA TYR A 98 -8.78 3.44 5.57
C TYR A 98 -7.45 3.97 5.04
N ALA A 99 -7.46 4.76 3.96
CA ALA A 99 -6.26 5.32 3.35
C ALA A 99 -5.50 6.24 4.32
N ILE A 100 -6.18 7.07 5.10
CA ILE A 100 -5.54 7.93 6.11
C ILE A 100 -4.83 7.07 7.16
N THR A 101 -5.52 6.06 7.71
CA THR A 101 -4.95 5.15 8.71
C THR A 101 -3.75 4.39 8.14
N LEU A 102 -3.92 3.75 6.98
CA LEU A 102 -2.86 3.02 6.29
C LEU A 102 -1.65 3.90 5.99
N MET A 103 -1.85 5.08 5.41
CA MET A 103 -0.76 5.95 5.00
C MET A 103 0.03 6.51 6.17
N SER A 104 -0.60 6.69 7.35
CA SER A 104 0.10 7.11 8.56
C SER A 104 1.19 6.11 9.00
N VAL A 105 0.97 4.83 8.74
CA VAL A 105 1.90 3.73 9.03
C VAL A 105 2.82 3.45 7.85
N ALA A 106 2.32 3.56 6.62
CA ALA A 106 3.02 3.15 5.41
C ALA A 106 4.12 4.12 4.95
N VAL A 107 3.91 5.44 5.08
CA VAL A 107 4.88 6.47 4.63
C VAL A 107 6.25 6.35 5.30
N PRO A 108 6.37 6.09 6.61
CA PRO A 108 7.66 5.79 7.26
C PRO A 108 8.47 4.70 6.56
N PHE A 109 7.80 3.73 5.94
CA PHE A 109 8.41 2.64 5.17
C PHE A 109 8.52 2.95 3.68
N ALA A 110 8.47 4.21 3.25
CA ALA A 110 8.48 4.63 1.85
C ALA A 110 7.44 3.89 0.97
N THR A 111 6.33 3.49 1.59
CA THR A 111 5.19 2.89 0.89
C THR A 111 4.19 4.01 0.57
N HIS A 112 3.84 4.15 -0.70
CA HIS A 112 2.98 5.24 -1.17
C HIS A 112 2.35 4.92 -2.54
N PRO A 113 1.24 5.58 -2.91
CA PRO A 113 0.69 5.47 -4.25
C PRO A 113 1.67 6.05 -5.28
N ILE A 114 1.81 5.34 -6.39
CA ILE A 114 2.44 5.84 -7.62
C ILE A 114 1.37 6.45 -8.52
N ILE A 115 0.23 5.75 -8.64
CA ILE A 115 -0.89 6.15 -9.48
C ILE A 115 -2.20 5.80 -8.78
N VAL A 116 -3.16 6.71 -8.79
CA VAL A 116 -4.56 6.44 -8.46
C VAL A 116 -5.43 6.95 -9.60
N ILE A 117 -6.27 6.08 -10.16
CA ILE A 117 -7.15 6.39 -11.30
C ILE A 117 -8.59 6.19 -10.86
N TYR A 118 -9.27 7.30 -10.63
CA TYR A 118 -10.71 7.32 -10.37
C TYR A 118 -11.49 7.29 -11.68
N LYS A 119 -12.68 6.65 -11.67
CA LYS A 119 -13.60 6.61 -12.82
C LYS A 119 -12.96 5.97 -14.04
N VAL A 120 -12.63 4.71 -13.90
CA VAL A 120 -12.09 3.87 -14.96
C VAL A 120 -13.12 3.78 -16.10
N SER A 121 -12.81 4.37 -17.24
CA SER A 121 -13.50 4.04 -18.49
C SER A 121 -13.00 2.70 -19.03
N THR A 122 -13.71 2.11 -20.00
CA THR A 122 -13.30 0.87 -20.67
C THR A 122 -11.79 0.86 -20.99
N PRO A 123 -11.03 -0.16 -20.55
CA PRO A 123 -9.59 -0.23 -20.82
C PRO A 123 -9.32 -0.19 -22.33
N LEU A 124 -8.33 0.60 -22.76
CA LEU A 124 -7.91 0.66 -24.16
C LEU A 124 -7.29 -0.65 -24.66
N MET A 125 -6.69 -1.42 -23.74
CA MET A 125 -6.11 -2.73 -24.00
C MET A 125 -6.68 -3.69 -22.96
N MET A 126 -7.36 -4.73 -23.43
CA MET A 126 -7.86 -5.84 -22.61
C MET A 126 -7.07 -7.09 -22.95
N PRO A 127 -6.74 -7.96 -21.98
CA PRO A 127 -6.18 -9.28 -22.27
C PRO A 127 -7.09 -10.04 -23.24
N GLU A 128 -6.50 -10.67 -24.26
CA GLU A 128 -7.24 -11.47 -25.24
C GLU A 128 -8.13 -12.51 -24.54
N GLY A 129 -9.39 -12.63 -24.98
CA GLY A 129 -10.34 -13.60 -24.46
C GLY A 129 -11.18 -13.14 -23.26
N ASN A 130 -10.93 -11.94 -22.70
CA ASN A 130 -11.70 -11.42 -21.59
C ASN A 130 -12.54 -10.19 -21.98
N HIS A 131 -13.65 -10.44 -22.68
CA HIS A 131 -14.69 -9.43 -22.99
C HIS A 131 -15.72 -9.25 -21.87
N SER A 132 -15.45 -9.78 -20.67
CA SER A 132 -16.41 -9.76 -19.57
C SER A 132 -16.44 -8.41 -18.84
N SER A 133 -17.59 -8.12 -18.22
CA SER A 133 -17.86 -6.92 -17.40
C SER A 133 -16.91 -6.73 -16.21
N VAL A 134 -16.05 -7.71 -15.93
CA VAL A 134 -15.14 -7.75 -14.78
C VAL A 134 -14.19 -6.53 -14.75
N TRP A 135 -13.83 -5.96 -15.90
CA TRP A 135 -12.98 -4.75 -15.94
C TRP A 135 -13.75 -3.44 -15.85
N THR A 136 -15.07 -3.47 -16.05
CA THR A 136 -15.95 -2.29 -15.97
C THR A 136 -16.60 -2.12 -14.61
N GLU A 137 -16.47 -3.09 -13.71
CA GLU A 137 -17.13 -3.07 -12.41
C GLU A 137 -16.32 -2.34 -11.35
N TRP A 138 -14.99 -2.22 -11.48
CA TRP A 138 -14.13 -1.51 -10.52
C TRP A 138 -14.37 0.00 -10.52
N ASP A 139 -14.41 0.60 -9.33
CA ASP A 139 -14.65 2.04 -9.18
C ASP A 139 -13.37 2.86 -9.36
N TYR A 140 -12.22 2.31 -8.91
CA TYR A 140 -10.91 2.89 -9.14
C TYR A 140 -9.78 1.84 -9.11
N PHE A 141 -8.63 2.23 -9.64
CA PHE A 141 -7.38 1.47 -9.53
C PHE A 141 -6.33 2.27 -8.77
N ALA A 142 -5.54 1.59 -7.94
CA ALA A 142 -4.39 2.19 -7.27
C ALA A 142 -3.15 1.32 -7.42
N LEU A 143 -2.09 1.89 -7.96
CA LEU A 143 -0.76 1.27 -8.02
C LEU A 143 0.05 1.77 -6.84
N MET A 144 0.26 0.91 -5.86
CA MET A 144 1.00 1.19 -4.64
C MET A 144 2.42 0.66 -4.76
N ARG A 145 3.40 1.48 -4.38
CA ARG A 145 4.75 0.99 -4.11
C ARG A 145 4.84 0.55 -2.66
N TYR A 146 5.40 -0.62 -2.44
CA TYR A 146 5.86 -1.08 -1.13
C TYR A 146 7.39 -1.19 -1.12
N ARG A 147 8.04 -0.81 -0.02
CA ARG A 147 9.52 -0.88 0.08
C ARG A 147 10.05 -2.31 0.16
N SER A 148 9.29 -3.22 0.76
CA SER A 148 9.58 -4.66 0.75
C SER A 148 8.34 -5.46 1.18
N ARG A 149 8.37 -6.78 0.96
CA ARG A 149 7.30 -7.69 1.44
C ARG A 149 7.23 -7.72 2.97
N ARG A 150 8.38 -7.64 3.64
CA ARG A 150 8.47 -7.57 5.11
C ARG A 150 7.76 -6.33 5.66
N ASP A 151 8.02 -5.17 5.08
CA ASP A 151 7.37 -3.93 5.51
C ASP A 151 5.87 -3.98 5.20
N ALA A 152 5.46 -4.56 4.08
CA ALA A 152 4.04 -4.73 3.75
C ALA A 152 3.29 -5.56 4.80
N VAL A 153 3.85 -6.70 5.24
CA VAL A 153 3.29 -7.52 6.32
C VAL A 153 3.24 -6.75 7.65
N GLY A 154 4.31 -6.01 7.96
CA GLY A 154 4.34 -5.16 9.16
C GLY A 154 3.30 -4.05 9.14
N ILE A 155 3.03 -3.45 7.96
CA ILE A 155 1.99 -2.44 7.78
C ILE A 155 0.60 -3.04 8.02
N ILE A 156 0.32 -4.24 7.50
CA ILE A 156 -0.95 -4.96 7.73
C ILE A 156 -1.19 -5.12 9.24
N CYS A 157 -0.22 -5.66 9.96
CA CYS A 157 -0.34 -5.86 11.41
C CYS A 157 -0.45 -4.58 12.24
N ALA A 158 -0.10 -3.42 11.69
CA ALA A 158 -0.15 -2.15 12.40
C ALA A 158 -1.46 -1.38 12.15
N VAL A 159 -2.31 -1.87 11.24
CA VAL A 159 -3.63 -1.29 10.95
C VAL A 159 -4.81 -2.18 11.35
N GLU A 160 -4.53 -3.44 11.72
CA GLU A 160 -5.43 -4.33 12.48
C GLU A 160 -5.49 -3.89 13.95
#